data_AF-A0A937MAP8-F1
#
_entry.id   AF-A0A937MAP8-F1
#
_cell.length_a   1.000
_cell.length_b   1.000
_cell.length_c   1.000
_cell.angle_alpha   90.00
_cell.angle_beta   90.00
_cell.angle_gamma   90.00
#
_symmetry.space_group_name_H-M   'P 1'
#
loop_
_entity.id
_entity.type
_entity.pdbx_description
1 polymer ?
#
loop_
_entity_poly.entity_id
_entity_poly.type
_entity_poly.pdbx_seq_one_letter_code
_entity_poly.pdbx_strand_id
1 'polypeptide(L)' 'MERFLKRTARIAEGQIIGNAPDGARIGGVRFTDDWTAEADVLSTDGVLIQRYTADRHTGTLRRVM' A
#
# COMPACT_ATOMS: atom_id res chain seq x y z
N MET A 1 -11.25 -2.17 18.31
CA MET A 1 -10.82 -2.76 17.02
C MET A 1 -10.47 -1.68 15.98
N GLU A 2 -11.24 -0.59 15.87
CA GLU A 2 -11.03 0.47 14.87
C GLU A 2 -9.68 1.21 14.91
N ARG A 3 -9.12 1.48 16.11
CA ARG A 3 -7.80 2.13 16.25
C ARG A 3 -6.64 1.30 15.70
N PHE A 4 -6.78 -0.02 15.69
CA PHE A 4 -5.75 -0.94 15.22
C PHE A 4 -5.68 -0.90 13.69
N LEU A 5 -6.83 -0.97 13.02
CA LEU A 5 -6.95 -0.85 11.56
C LEU A 5 -6.35 0.45 11.01
N LYS A 6 -6.61 1.59 11.67
CA LYS A 6 -6.05 2.91 11.29
C LYS A 6 -4.53 2.98 11.42
N ARG A 7 -3.95 2.32 12.44
CA ARG A 7 -2.49 2.29 12.64
C ARG A 7 -1.81 1.38 11.60
N THR A 8 -2.46 0.28 11.22
CA THR A 8 -1.95 -0.69 10.26
C THR A 8 -2.02 -0.17 8.83
N ALA A 9 -3.09 0.53 8.46
CA ALA A 9 -3.16 1.29 7.21
C ALA A 9 -1.96 2.23 7.09
N ARG A 10 -1.60 2.92 8.18
CA ARG A 10 -0.46 3.84 8.22
C ARG A 10 0.91 3.16 8.06
N ILE A 11 1.06 1.90 8.50
CA ILE A 11 2.31 1.14 8.35
C ILE A 11 2.44 0.66 6.90
N ALA A 12 1.40 0.06 6.34
CA ALA A 12 1.37 -0.36 4.93
C ALA A 12 1.55 0.86 4.02
N GLU A 13 0.83 1.94 4.26
CA GLU A 13 0.95 3.21 3.53
C GLU A 13 2.36 3.79 3.66
N GLY A 14 2.97 3.80 4.86
CA GLY A 14 4.35 4.26 5.05
C GLY A 14 5.40 3.41 4.34
N GLN A 15 5.24 2.08 4.34
CA GLN A 15 6.14 1.19 3.60
C GLN A 15 5.99 1.33 2.09
N ILE A 16 4.76 1.52 1.60
CA ILE A 16 4.50 1.68 0.16
C ILE A 16 4.99 3.06 -0.30
N ILE A 17 4.73 4.13 0.45
CA ILE A 17 5.26 5.48 0.17
C ILE A 17 6.79 5.46 0.10
N GLY A 18 7.46 4.76 1.03
CA GLY A 18 8.92 4.66 1.05
C GLY A 18 9.52 3.90 -0.14
N ASN A 19 8.72 3.10 -0.86
CA ASN A 19 9.17 2.33 -2.03
C ASN A 19 8.60 2.87 -3.36
N ALA A 20 7.70 3.87 -3.30
CA ALA A 20 7.13 4.48 -4.48
C ALA A 20 8.16 5.38 -5.18
N PRO A 21 8.15 5.46 -6.52
CA PRO A 21 8.99 6.40 -7.26
C PRO A 21 8.73 7.85 -6.81
N ASP A 22 9.76 8.69 -6.88
CA ASP A 22 9.64 10.10 -6.49
C ASP A 22 8.52 10.80 -7.29
N GLY A 23 7.66 11.55 -6.59
CA GLY A 23 6.48 12.20 -7.18
C GLY A 23 5.25 11.29 -7.39
N ALA A 24 5.35 9.99 -7.12
CA ALA A 24 4.19 9.09 -7.19
C ALA A 24 3.22 9.30 -6.01
N ARG A 25 1.95 8.99 -6.25
CA ARG A 25 0.87 9.13 -5.26
C ARG A 25 0.27 7.76 -4.96
N ILE A 26 -0.13 7.53 -3.72
CA ILE A 26 -0.96 6.37 -3.38
C ILE A 26 -2.39 6.67 -3.83
N GLY A 27 -2.90 5.94 -4.81
CA GLY A 27 -4.25 6.11 -5.35
C GLY A 27 -5.32 5.56 -4.41
N GLY A 28 -5.04 4.41 -3.78
CA GLY A 28 -5.94 3.79 -2.83
C GLY A 28 -5.34 2.54 -2.22
N VAL A 29 -5.66 2.31 -0.94
CA VAL A 29 -5.32 1.08 -0.21
C VAL A 29 -6.60 0.27 -0.05
N ARG A 30 -6.58 -0.99 -0.49
CA ARG A 30 -7.67 -1.94 -0.33
C ARG A 30 -7.20 -3.13 0.48
N PHE A 31 -8.04 -3.64 1.37
CA PHE A 31 -7.76 -4.87 2.12
C PHE A 31 -8.39 -6.03 1.37
N THR A 32 -7.58 -6.99 0.91
CA THR A 32 -8.09 -8.20 0.23
C THR A 32 -8.57 -9.24 1.23
N ASP A 33 -7.94 -9.28 2.39
CA ASP A 33 -8.35 -10.07 3.53
C ASP A 33 -7.92 -9.37 4.82
N ASP A 34 -8.16 -10.01 5.96
CA ASP A 34 -7.71 -9.52 7.25
C ASP A 34 -6.23 -9.15 7.20
N TRP A 35 -5.39 -10.00 6.62
CA TRP A 35 -3.94 -9.95 6.68
C TRP A 35 -3.26 -9.31 5.50
N THR A 36 -3.93 -9.15 4.37
CA THR A 36 -3.30 -8.60 3.19
C THR A 36 -3.94 -7.27 2.77
N ALA A 37 -3.09 -6.28 2.54
CA ALA A 37 -3.47 -5.01 1.92
C ALA A 37 -2.82 -4.90 0.54
N GLU A 38 -3.54 -4.34 -0.41
CA GLU A 38 -3.00 -3.93 -1.70
C GLU A 38 -3.08 -2.41 -1.82
N ALA A 39 -2.09 -1.81 -2.45
CA ALA A 39 -2.14 -0.39 -2.79
C ALA A 39 -1.78 -0.15 -4.26
N ASP A 40 -2.53 0.77 -4.85
CA ASP A 40 -2.27 1.31 -6.18
C ASP A 40 -1.36 2.54 -6.05
N VAL A 41 -0.25 2.52 -6.78
CA VAL A 41 0.69 3.65 -6.89
C VAL A 41 0.50 4.27 -8.26
N LEU A 42 0.13 5.55 -8.24
CA LEU A 42 -0.18 6.35 -9.41
C LEU A 42 0.97 7.31 -9.71
N SER A 43 1.18 7.61 -10.98
CA SER A 43 2.02 8.73 -11.41
C SER A 43 1.40 10.06 -10.98
N THR A 44 2.15 11.14 -11.18
CA THR A 44 1.69 12.53 -11.02
C THR A 44 0.40 12.83 -11.79
N ASP A 45 0.21 12.18 -12.93
CA ASP A 45 -0.94 12.33 -13.84
C ASP A 45 -2.11 11.38 -13.50
N GLY A 46 -2.01 10.64 -12.39
CA GLY A 46 -3.05 9.72 -11.92
C GLY A 46 -3.06 8.37 -12.65
N VAL A 47 -2.03 8.06 -13.43
CA VAL A 47 -1.91 6.79 -14.14
C VAL A 47 -1.36 5.72 -13.21
N LEU A 48 -1.97 4.54 -13.16
CA LEU A 48 -1.43 3.41 -12.38
C LEU A 48 -0.07 3.00 -12.94
N ILE A 49 0.98 3.13 -12.12
CA ILE A 49 2.35 2.74 -12.49
C ILE A 49 2.80 1.47 -11.79
N GLN A 50 2.34 1.22 -10.57
CA GLN A 50 2.71 0.04 -9.78
C GLN A 50 1.58 -0.38 -8.85
N ARG A 51 1.55 -1.67 -8.52
CA ARG A 51 0.70 -2.22 -7.46
C ARG A 51 1.55 -2.97 -6.46
N TYR A 52 1.31 -2.71 -5.19
CA TYR A 52 1.96 -3.40 -4.08
C TYR A 52 0.97 -4.22 -3.29
N THR A 53 1.44 -5.35 -2.79
CA THR A 53 0.76 -6.16 -1.79
C THR A 53 1.62 -6.18 -0.53
N ALA A 54 1.01 -5.87 0.60
CA ALA A 54 1.62 -5.92 1.92
C ALA A 54 0.93 -7.02 2.74
N ASP A 55 1.72 -7.99 3.19
CA ASP A 55 1.28 -9.04 4.11
C ASP A 55 1.53 -8.58 5.56
N ARG A 56 0.47 -8.47 6.37
CA ARG A 56 0.53 -7.98 7.76
C ARG A 56 1.15 -8.98 8.72
N HIS A 57 1.12 -10.28 8.39
CA HIS A 57 1.63 -11.32 9.29
C HIS A 57 3.16 -11.37 9.26
N THR A 58 3.71 -11.18 8.07
CA THR A 58 5.15 -11.29 7.78
C THR A 58 5.82 -9.92 7.60
N GLY A 59 5.05 -8.86 7.39
CA GLY A 59 5.57 -7.53 7.04
C GLY A 59 6.12 -7.47 5.62
N THR A 60 5.83 -8.48 4.79
CA THR A 60 6.39 -8.60 3.45
C THR A 60 5.69 -7.65 2.50
N LEU A 61 6.47 -6.85 1.78
CA LEU A 61 6.01 -6.05 0.66
C LEU A 61 6.36 -6.76 -0.65
N ARG A 62 5.40 -6.91 -1.56
CA ARG A 62 5.62 -7.48 -2.89
C ARG A 62 5.07 -6.55 -3.95
N ARG A 63 5.85 -6.32 -5.00
CA ARG A 63 5.39 -5.65 -6.21
C ARG A 63 4.69 -6.68 -7.11
N VAL A 64 3.49 -6.36 -7.56
CA VAL A 64 2.64 -7.29 -8.33
C VAL A 64 2.63 -6.94 -9.84
N MET A 65 3.00 -5.71 -10.19
CA MET A 65 3.17 -5.19 -11.56
C MET A 65 4.34 -4.22 -11.61
#